data_AF-L7JW84-F1
#
_entry.id   AF-L7JW84-F1
#
_cell.length_a   1.000
_cell.length_b   1.000
_cell.length_c   1.000
_cell.angle_alpha   90.00
_cell.angle_beta   90.00
_cell.angle_gamma   90.00
#
_symmetry.space_group_name_H-M   'P 1'
#
loop_
_entity.id
_entity.type
_entity.pdbx_description
1 polymer ?
#
loop_
_entity_poly.entity_id
_entity_poly.type
_entity_poly.pdbx_seq_one_letter_code
_entity_poly.pdbx_strand_id
1 'polypeptide(L)'
;MEKFANFNDPITGQNPFAPLPLKQPTLLRAVHLIYRVPLFILFLIGINTVPMLITIKCTRTAYKKMVCNSVSVFDTFVLRHLFPGHAQLYDVNAFTEYDGAAILFIEECASNGKMVTKFKSDVRCDGALFMKYSNECVYVMGSMLQFYWRFLMCDGRVSVKVCELRHSGEYARVIGVAKSVLGVNEKNKFLAKTGRAKQ
;
A
#
# COMPACT_ATOMS: atom_id res chain seq x y z
N MET A 1 22.65 -12.62 4.56
CA MET A 1 21.24 -12.21 4.36
C MET A 1 20.24 -13.22 4.97
N GLU A 2 20.71 -14.28 5.64
CA GLU A 2 19.86 -15.36 6.18
C GLU A 2 18.88 -14.92 7.27
N LYS A 3 19.23 -13.91 8.10
CA LYS A 3 18.38 -13.44 9.21
C LYS A 3 17.00 -12.91 8.76
N PHE A 4 16.85 -12.52 7.50
CA PHE A 4 15.59 -12.02 6.96
C PHE A 4 15.02 -12.88 5.84
N ALA A 5 15.62 -14.03 5.51
CA ALA A 5 15.13 -14.91 4.45
C ALA A 5 13.70 -15.41 4.74
N ASN A 6 13.40 -15.64 6.02
CA ASN A 6 12.09 -16.10 6.51
C ASN A 6 11.15 -14.95 6.95
N PHE A 7 11.56 -13.68 6.78
CA PHE A 7 10.71 -12.56 7.15
C PHE A 7 9.60 -12.41 6.10
N ASN A 8 8.34 -12.53 6.52
CA ASN A 8 7.18 -12.19 5.70
C ASN A 8 6.49 -10.97 6.31
N ASP A 9 6.33 -9.93 5.51
CA ASP A 9 5.53 -8.77 5.87
C ASP A 9 4.07 -9.20 6.07
N PRO A 10 3.46 -8.97 7.23
CA PRO A 10 2.07 -9.35 7.50
C PRO A 10 1.05 -8.62 6.60
N ILE A 11 1.42 -7.47 6.01
CA ILE A 11 0.53 -6.71 5.12
C ILE A 11 0.51 -7.34 3.73
N THR A 12 1.69 -7.56 3.14
CA THR A 12 1.82 -8.08 1.78
C THR A 12 1.92 -9.61 1.71
N GLY A 13 2.20 -10.28 2.83
CA GLY A 13 2.50 -11.70 2.92
C GLY A 13 3.87 -12.08 2.32
N GLN A 14 4.72 -11.09 2.03
CA GLN A 14 5.95 -11.28 1.26
C GLN A 14 7.18 -10.91 2.05
N ASN A 15 8.29 -11.56 1.71
CA ASN A 15 9.60 -11.06 2.06
C ASN A 15 9.95 -9.89 1.15
N PRO A 16 10.01 -8.66 1.68
CA PRO A 16 10.26 -7.52 0.84
C PRO A 16 11.74 -7.34 0.49
N PHE A 17 12.61 -8.18 1.05
CA PHE A 17 14.02 -8.26 0.71
C PHE A 17 14.28 -9.30 -0.37
N ALA A 18 13.25 -10.04 -0.82
CA ALA A 18 13.36 -11.00 -1.89
C ALA A 18 12.66 -10.47 -3.15
N PRO A 19 13.31 -10.53 -4.32
CA PRO A 19 12.61 -10.26 -5.57
C PRO A 19 11.52 -11.30 -5.77
N LEU A 20 10.33 -10.86 -6.17
CA LEU A 20 9.25 -11.77 -6.52
C LEU A 20 9.62 -12.54 -7.80
N PRO A 21 9.42 -13.88 -7.82
CA PRO A 21 9.71 -14.67 -9.01
C PRO A 21 8.84 -14.23 -10.19
N LEU A 22 9.46 -14.13 -11.37
CA LEU A 22 8.72 -13.86 -12.60
C LEU A 22 7.81 -15.02 -12.93
N LYS A 23 6.56 -14.67 -13.20
CA LYS A 23 5.50 -15.60 -13.57
C LYS A 23 5.65 -15.95 -15.05
N GLN A 24 5.73 -17.24 -15.39
CA GLN A 24 5.91 -17.70 -16.78
C GLN A 24 4.81 -17.16 -17.71
N PRO A 25 5.11 -16.82 -18.98
CA PRO A 25 4.08 -16.40 -19.92
C PRO A 25 3.06 -17.54 -20.11
N THR A 26 1.78 -17.22 -20.03
CA THR A 26 0.68 -18.14 -20.36
C THR A 26 -0.28 -17.41 -21.29
N LEU A 27 -1.04 -18.15 -22.10
CA LEU A 27 -1.98 -17.55 -23.04
C LEU A 27 -2.97 -16.59 -22.36
N LEU A 28 -3.47 -16.99 -21.18
CA LEU A 28 -4.30 -16.12 -20.35
C LEU A 28 -3.60 -14.79 -20.02
N ARG A 29 -2.34 -14.83 -19.55
CA ARG A 29 -1.55 -13.63 -19.24
C ARG A 29 -1.28 -12.74 -20.46
N ALA A 30 -1.13 -13.33 -21.64
CA ALA A 30 -1.01 -12.58 -22.89
C ALA A 30 -2.31 -11.83 -23.22
N VAL A 31 -3.46 -12.47 -23.04
CA VAL A 31 -4.77 -11.82 -23.19
C VAL A 31 -4.92 -10.67 -22.19
N HIS A 32 -4.54 -10.88 -20.91
CA HIS A 32 -4.51 -9.83 -19.90
C HIS A 32 -3.72 -8.61 -20.34
N LEU A 33 -2.51 -8.83 -20.87
CA LEU A 33 -1.65 -7.78 -21.34
C LEU A 33 -2.32 -6.95 -22.45
N ILE A 34 -2.91 -7.60 -23.46
CA ILE A 34 -3.50 -6.92 -24.63
C ILE A 34 -4.57 -5.91 -24.22
N TYR A 35 -5.51 -6.30 -23.35
CA TYR A 35 -6.58 -5.37 -22.94
C TYR A 35 -6.15 -4.39 -21.84
N ARG A 36 -5.16 -4.74 -21.01
CA ARG A 36 -4.72 -3.88 -19.89
C ARG A 36 -3.73 -2.82 -20.29
N VAL A 37 -2.94 -3.03 -21.35
CA VAL A 37 -2.01 -2.01 -21.84
C VAL A 37 -2.74 -0.72 -22.22
N PRO A 38 -3.83 -0.73 -23.02
CA PRO A 38 -4.62 0.47 -23.29
C PRO A 38 -5.17 1.12 -22.01
N LEU A 39 -5.74 0.33 -21.09
CA LEU A 39 -6.25 0.83 -19.80
C LEU A 39 -5.16 1.48 -18.96
N PHE A 40 -3.94 0.94 -19.01
CA PHE A 40 -2.79 1.48 -18.32
C PHE A 40 -2.27 2.76 -18.97
N ILE A 41 -2.31 2.88 -20.30
CA ILE A 41 -2.01 4.15 -20.98
C ILE A 41 -3.03 5.22 -20.55
N LEU A 42 -4.32 4.88 -20.47
CA LEU A 42 -5.35 5.78 -19.93
C LEU A 42 -5.09 6.16 -18.47
N PHE A 43 -4.57 5.24 -17.65
CA PHE A 43 -4.13 5.54 -16.29
C PHE A 43 -2.99 6.56 -16.26
N LEU A 44 -1.99 6.41 -17.14
CA LEU A 44 -0.83 7.31 -17.19
C LEU A 44 -1.20 8.74 -17.60
N ILE A 45 -2.28 8.95 -18.36
CA ILE A 45 -2.80 10.28 -18.71
C ILE A 45 -3.75 10.86 -17.64
N GLY A 46 -3.90 10.19 -16.49
CA GLY A 46 -4.64 10.68 -15.33
C GLY A 46 -6.08 10.20 -15.21
N ILE A 47 -6.55 9.33 -16.11
CA ILE A 47 -7.90 8.74 -16.00
C ILE A 47 -7.86 7.61 -14.95
N ASN A 48 -8.78 7.62 -14.00
CA ASN A 48 -8.82 6.59 -12.96
C ASN A 48 -9.36 5.24 -13.49
N THR A 49 -8.54 4.49 -14.23
CA THR A 49 -8.85 3.14 -14.72
C THR A 49 -8.45 2.04 -13.74
N VAL A 50 -7.93 2.38 -12.55
CA VAL A 50 -7.51 1.42 -11.52
C VAL A 50 -8.61 0.40 -11.15
N PRO A 51 -9.90 0.76 -11.04
CA PRO A 51 -10.96 -0.21 -10.77
C PRO A 51 -11.15 -1.25 -11.89
N MET A 52 -10.69 -0.96 -13.11
CA MET A 52 -10.69 -1.91 -14.24
C MET A 52 -9.42 -2.78 -14.27
N LEU A 53 -8.31 -2.27 -13.71
CA LEU A 53 -7.03 -2.98 -13.66
C LEU A 53 -6.90 -3.88 -12.42
N ILE A 54 -7.58 -3.54 -11.33
CA ILE A 54 -7.48 -4.20 -10.02
C ILE A 54 -8.87 -4.56 -9.52
N THR A 55 -9.08 -5.82 -9.15
CA THR A 55 -10.30 -6.22 -8.44
C THR A 55 -10.27 -5.68 -7.01
N ILE A 56 -11.19 -4.79 -6.68
CA ILE A 56 -11.29 -4.16 -5.36
C ILE A 56 -12.40 -4.85 -4.56
N LYS A 57 -12.09 -5.36 -3.37
CA LYS A 57 -13.07 -5.90 -2.41
C LYS A 57 -13.05 -5.09 -1.13
N CYS A 58 -14.18 -4.50 -0.75
CA CYS A 58 -14.32 -3.75 0.51
C CYS A 58 -15.36 -4.43 1.41
N THR A 59 -15.07 -4.53 2.72
CA THR A 59 -15.94 -5.27 3.65
C THR A 59 -16.95 -4.42 4.41
N ARG A 60 -16.81 -3.08 4.43
CA ARG A 60 -17.62 -2.17 5.26
C ARG A 60 -17.65 -0.75 4.66
N THR A 61 -18.56 0.08 5.17
CA THR A 61 -18.67 1.50 4.84
C THR A 61 -17.59 2.33 5.53
N ALA A 62 -17.29 3.50 4.96
CA ALA A 62 -16.31 4.44 5.51
C ALA A 62 -16.80 5.14 6.78
N TYR A 63 -15.84 5.49 7.63
CA TYR A 63 -16.02 6.48 8.69
C TYR A 63 -15.59 7.87 8.21
N LYS A 64 -15.90 8.92 8.99
CA LYS A 64 -15.54 10.30 8.64
C LYS A 64 -14.02 10.49 8.68
N LYS A 65 -13.36 10.14 9.79
CA LYS A 65 -11.91 10.24 9.95
C LYS A 65 -11.29 8.86 10.01
N MET A 66 -10.52 8.48 8.99
CA MET A 66 -9.87 7.17 8.92
C MET A 66 -8.35 7.28 8.81
N VAL A 67 -7.65 6.29 9.34
CA VAL A 67 -6.22 6.09 9.10
C VAL A 67 -6.00 4.89 8.18
N CYS A 68 -5.04 4.96 7.26
CA CYS A 68 -4.82 3.92 6.25
C CYS A 68 -3.32 3.62 6.07
N ASN A 69 -2.97 2.34 5.97
CA ASN A 69 -1.62 1.96 5.53
C ASN A 69 -1.41 2.35 4.07
N SER A 70 -0.18 2.72 3.69
CA SER A 70 0.20 2.76 2.29
C SER A 70 0.92 1.46 1.91
N VAL A 71 0.62 0.94 0.74
CA VAL A 71 1.13 -0.34 0.23
C VAL A 71 1.59 -0.19 -1.21
N SER A 72 0.79 0.43 -2.06
CA SER A 72 1.03 0.48 -3.50
C SER A 72 0.86 1.89 -4.06
N VAL A 73 1.44 2.11 -5.24
CA VAL A 73 1.22 3.32 -6.05
C VAL A 73 -0.25 3.52 -6.44
N PHE A 74 -1.06 2.47 -6.34
CA PHE A 74 -2.49 2.50 -6.68
C PHE A 74 -3.40 2.92 -5.51
N ASP A 75 -2.88 3.05 -4.29
CA ASP A 75 -3.65 3.31 -3.07
C ASP A 75 -4.61 4.49 -3.20
N THR A 76 -4.08 5.62 -3.63
CA THR A 76 -4.84 6.85 -3.79
C THR A 76 -6.04 6.66 -4.72
N PHE A 77 -5.83 5.93 -5.82
CA PHE A 77 -6.84 5.67 -6.84
C PHE A 77 -7.90 4.67 -6.37
N VAL A 78 -7.48 3.63 -5.65
CA VAL A 78 -8.38 2.66 -5.01
C VAL A 78 -9.27 3.37 -3.99
N LEU A 79 -8.69 4.23 -3.14
CA LEU A 79 -9.45 4.98 -2.14
C LEU A 79 -10.38 6.03 -2.75
N ARG A 80 -9.98 6.71 -3.83
CA ARG A 80 -10.88 7.62 -4.57
C ARG A 80 -12.08 6.90 -5.16
N HIS A 81 -11.89 5.65 -5.59
CA HIS A 81 -12.97 4.83 -6.11
C HIS A 81 -13.92 4.34 -5.01
N LEU A 82 -13.38 3.86 -3.89
CA LEU A 82 -14.17 3.32 -2.78
C LEU A 82 -14.87 4.40 -1.95
N PHE A 83 -14.21 5.53 -1.73
CA PHE A 83 -14.61 6.57 -0.80
C PHE A 83 -14.56 7.94 -1.49
N PRO A 84 -15.42 8.17 -2.50
CA PRO A 84 -15.48 9.46 -3.16
C PRO A 84 -15.86 10.55 -2.15
N GLY A 85 -15.14 11.66 -2.17
CA GLY A 85 -15.33 12.78 -1.23
C GLY A 85 -14.44 12.74 0.01
N HIS A 86 -13.73 11.63 0.28
CA HIS A 86 -12.71 11.62 1.33
C HIS A 86 -11.43 12.29 0.86
N ALA A 87 -11.02 13.35 1.55
CA ALA A 87 -9.72 13.97 1.35
C ALA A 87 -8.60 13.01 1.79
N GLN A 88 -7.57 12.86 0.98
CA GLN A 88 -6.44 11.98 1.30
C GLN A 88 -5.27 12.84 1.73
N LEU A 89 -4.83 12.63 2.97
CA LEU A 89 -3.87 13.48 3.66
C LEU A 89 -2.68 12.63 4.10
N TYR A 90 -1.51 13.25 4.11
CA TYR A 90 -0.25 12.63 4.57
C TYR A 90 0.27 13.32 5.83
N ASP A 91 -0.12 14.59 6.03
CA ASP A 91 0.23 15.37 7.21
C ASP A 91 -0.83 15.23 8.31
N VAL A 92 -0.35 15.05 9.55
CA VAL A 92 -1.18 14.91 10.75
C VAL A 92 -1.91 16.20 11.09
N ASN A 93 -1.27 17.36 10.93
CA ASN A 93 -1.89 18.64 11.27
C ASN A 93 -3.03 18.93 10.30
N ALA A 94 -2.78 18.79 9.00
CA ALA A 94 -3.82 18.90 7.96
C ALA A 94 -4.97 17.92 8.22
N PHE A 95 -4.69 16.69 8.67
CA PHE A 95 -5.75 15.74 9.01
C PHE A 95 -6.56 16.16 10.23
N THR A 96 -5.93 16.76 11.23
CA THR A 96 -6.62 17.19 12.46
C THR A 96 -7.47 18.43 12.21
N GLU A 97 -6.98 19.36 11.40
CA GLU A 97 -7.65 20.64 11.07
C GLU A 97 -8.76 20.49 10.02
N TYR A 98 -8.76 19.43 9.21
CA TYR A 98 -9.77 19.25 8.17
C TYR A 98 -11.14 18.86 8.74
N ASP A 99 -12.18 19.65 8.53
CA ASP A 99 -13.50 19.35 9.10
C ASP A 99 -14.29 18.27 8.34
N GLY A 100 -13.88 17.92 7.12
CA GLY A 100 -14.55 16.96 6.26
C GLY A 100 -14.17 15.49 6.51
N ALA A 101 -14.67 14.62 5.64
CA ALA A 101 -14.28 13.23 5.62
C ALA A 101 -12.86 13.09 5.07
N ALA A 102 -11.96 12.44 5.82
CA ALA A 102 -10.56 12.34 5.45
C ALA A 102 -9.95 10.98 5.77
N ILE A 103 -8.96 10.61 4.98
CA ILE A 103 -8.12 9.44 5.15
C ILE A 103 -6.68 9.93 5.32
N LEU A 104 -6.13 9.71 6.51
CA LEU A 104 -4.71 9.92 6.78
C LEU A 104 -3.94 8.67 6.36
N PHE A 105 -3.07 8.80 5.37
CA PHE A 105 -2.02 7.82 5.18
C PHE A 105 -1.05 7.92 6.34
N ILE A 106 -0.80 6.78 6.97
CA ILE A 106 0.18 6.71 8.05
C ILE A 106 1.54 7.00 7.43
N GLU A 107 2.02 8.23 7.61
CA GLU A 107 3.37 8.63 7.19
C GLU A 107 4.36 7.62 7.79
N GLU A 108 5.24 7.13 6.92
CA GLU A 108 6.18 6.01 7.11
C GLU A 108 5.67 4.58 6.77
N CYS A 109 4.41 4.36 6.40
CA CYS A 109 4.00 3.11 5.72
C CYS A 109 4.36 3.11 4.22
N ALA A 110 5.52 3.64 3.80
CA ALA A 110 5.98 3.30 2.45
C ALA A 110 6.37 1.82 2.48
N SER A 111 5.53 0.94 1.91
CA SER A 111 5.84 -0.48 1.75
C SER A 111 6.95 -0.65 0.69
N ASN A 112 8.12 -0.17 1.08
CA ASN A 112 9.44 -0.35 0.52
C ASN A 112 10.16 -1.50 1.23
N GLY A 113 9.37 -2.33 1.92
CA GLY A 113 9.84 -3.50 2.62
C GLY A 113 10.04 -3.41 4.11
N LYS A 114 9.32 -2.52 4.79
CA LYS A 114 9.40 -2.43 6.24
C LYS A 114 8.07 -2.04 6.87
N MET A 115 7.67 -2.87 7.83
CA MET A 115 7.01 -2.59 9.11
C MET A 115 6.21 -1.30 9.24
N VAL A 116 5.00 -1.40 9.78
CA VAL A 116 4.20 -0.26 10.24
C VAL A 116 5.01 0.50 11.28
N THR A 117 5.57 1.59 10.83
CA THR A 117 6.18 2.63 11.64
C THR A 117 5.11 3.33 12.46
N LYS A 118 5.51 3.67 13.69
CA LYS A 118 4.65 4.35 14.66
C LYS A 118 4.32 5.74 14.13
N PHE A 119 3.08 6.19 14.31
CA PHE A 119 2.76 7.61 14.12
C PHE A 119 3.70 8.48 14.95
N LYS A 120 4.19 9.57 14.35
CA LYS A 120 4.96 10.60 15.08
C LYS A 120 4.15 11.17 16.25
N SER A 121 2.83 11.21 16.09
CA SER A 121 1.84 11.64 17.08
C SER A 121 0.56 10.81 16.92
N ASP A 122 0.00 10.32 18.03
CA ASP A 122 -1.29 9.62 18.00
C ASP A 122 -2.41 10.60 17.64
N VAL A 123 -3.23 10.25 16.65
CA VAL A 123 -4.36 11.07 16.18
C VAL A 123 -5.68 10.44 16.56
N ARG A 124 -6.67 11.28 16.88
CA ARG A 124 -8.05 10.84 17.03
C ARG A 124 -8.62 10.52 15.64
N CYS A 125 -9.22 9.35 15.52
CA CYS A 125 -9.90 8.90 14.31
C CYS A 125 -11.14 8.09 14.71
N ASP A 126 -11.96 7.77 13.72
CA ASP A 126 -13.19 6.99 13.90
C ASP A 126 -13.04 5.58 13.31
N GLY A 127 -12.04 5.39 12.43
CA GLY A 127 -11.80 4.12 11.78
C GLY A 127 -10.39 3.94 11.26
N ALA A 128 -10.14 2.70 10.86
CA ALA A 128 -8.90 2.22 10.27
C ALA A 128 -9.21 1.48 8.97
N LEU A 129 -8.46 1.81 7.93
CA LEU A 129 -8.43 1.10 6.67
C LEU A 129 -7.18 0.22 6.63
N PHE A 130 -7.39 -1.04 6.28
CA PHE A 130 -6.34 -2.00 6.03
C PHE A 130 -6.43 -2.48 4.59
N MET A 131 -5.50 -2.00 3.76
CA MET A 131 -5.38 -2.41 2.37
C MET A 131 -4.37 -3.56 2.26
N LYS A 132 -4.79 -4.65 1.60
CA LYS A 132 -3.97 -5.81 1.29
C LYS A 132 -4.04 -6.11 -0.19
N TYR A 133 -2.92 -5.97 -0.88
CA TYR A 133 -2.79 -6.24 -2.31
C TYR A 133 -2.30 -7.66 -2.59
N SER A 134 -2.64 -8.17 -3.78
CA SER A 134 -1.93 -9.30 -4.37
C SER A 134 -0.51 -8.89 -4.75
N ASN A 135 0.38 -9.88 -4.83
CA ASN A 135 1.81 -9.63 -4.92
C ASN A 135 2.22 -8.82 -6.15
N GLU A 136 1.49 -8.96 -7.23
CA GLU A 136 1.76 -8.34 -8.51
C GLU A 136 1.43 -6.85 -8.52
N CYS A 137 0.60 -6.38 -7.58
CA CYS A 137 0.26 -4.97 -7.41
C CYS A 137 1.21 -4.22 -6.47
N VAL A 138 2.16 -4.91 -5.85
CA VAL A 138 3.14 -4.30 -4.92
C VAL A 138 4.50 -4.22 -5.61
N TYR A 139 5.05 -3.01 -5.63
CA TYR A 139 6.40 -2.79 -6.13
C TYR A 139 7.42 -3.15 -5.05
N VAL A 140 8.20 -4.21 -5.29
CA VAL A 140 9.21 -4.71 -4.34
C VAL A 140 10.57 -4.74 -5.03
N MET A 141 11.35 -3.67 -4.82
CA MET A 141 12.71 -3.47 -5.36
C MET A 141 12.83 -3.75 -6.89
N GLY A 142 14.03 -3.60 -7.46
CA GLY A 142 14.28 -3.91 -8.88
C GLY A 142 13.84 -2.82 -9.85
N SER A 143 13.36 -3.22 -11.03
CA SER A 143 12.98 -2.30 -12.11
C SER A 143 11.49 -1.99 -12.10
N MET A 144 11.14 -0.70 -12.10
CA MET A 144 9.74 -0.23 -12.22
C MET A 144 9.07 -0.75 -13.50
N LEU A 145 9.82 -0.83 -14.61
CA LEU A 145 9.28 -1.36 -15.86
C LEU A 145 8.89 -2.83 -15.71
N GLN A 146 9.76 -3.65 -15.09
CA GLN A 146 9.46 -5.05 -14.82
C GLN A 146 8.23 -5.21 -13.91
N PHE A 147 8.06 -4.31 -12.95
CA PHE A 147 6.87 -4.26 -12.11
C PHE A 147 5.60 -4.02 -12.91
N TYR A 148 5.58 -2.99 -13.77
CA TYR A 148 4.41 -2.71 -14.61
C TYR A 148 4.08 -3.86 -15.56
N TRP A 149 5.09 -4.45 -16.21
CA TRP A 149 4.88 -5.64 -17.05
C TRP A 149 4.23 -6.78 -16.26
N ARG A 150 4.73 -7.08 -15.06
CA ARG A 150 4.16 -8.11 -14.19
C ARG A 150 2.72 -7.78 -13.78
N PHE A 151 2.47 -6.53 -13.39
CA PHE A 151 1.16 -6.04 -13.00
C PHE A 151 0.14 -6.19 -14.14
N LEU A 152 0.51 -5.84 -15.37
CA LEU A 152 -0.37 -5.93 -16.53
C LEU A 152 -0.63 -7.37 -16.95
N MET A 153 0.32 -8.28 -16.73
CA MET A 153 0.15 -9.70 -17.04
C MET A 153 -0.72 -10.47 -16.04
N CYS A 154 -0.95 -9.95 -14.82
CA CYS A 154 -1.56 -10.73 -13.74
C CYS A 154 -2.83 -10.08 -13.18
N ASP A 155 -3.76 -10.90 -12.71
CA ASP A 155 -4.95 -10.39 -12.01
C ASP A 155 -4.59 -9.77 -10.66
N GLY A 156 -4.54 -8.44 -10.64
CA GLY A 156 -4.38 -7.65 -9.45
C GLY A 156 -5.63 -7.69 -8.58
N ARG A 157 -5.45 -7.89 -7.28
CA ARG A 157 -6.54 -7.82 -6.30
C ARG A 157 -6.14 -6.95 -5.13
N VAL A 158 -7.10 -6.20 -4.59
CA VAL A 158 -6.94 -5.50 -3.31
C VAL A 158 -8.14 -5.80 -2.42
N SER A 159 -7.85 -6.18 -1.19
CA SER A 159 -8.85 -6.30 -0.13
C SER A 159 -8.69 -5.12 0.81
N VAL A 160 -9.77 -4.38 1.01
CA VAL A 160 -9.86 -3.23 1.92
C VAL A 160 -10.77 -3.61 3.07
N LYS A 161 -10.20 -3.69 4.27
CA LYS A 161 -10.95 -3.93 5.50
C LYS A 161 -11.07 -2.62 6.25
N VAL A 162 -12.31 -2.23 6.57
CA VAL A 162 -12.59 -1.08 7.45
C VAL A 162 -12.87 -1.61 8.86
N CYS A 163 -12.18 -1.07 9.84
CA CYS A 163 -12.34 -1.36 11.26
C CYS A 163 -12.66 -0.07 12.02
N GLU A 164 -13.41 -0.18 13.11
CA GLU A 164 -13.57 0.93 14.05
C GLU A 164 -12.28 1.12 14.84
N LEU A 165 -11.86 2.38 15.02
CA LEU A 165 -10.66 2.75 15.76
C LEU A 165 -10.88 4.12 16.38
N ARG A 166 -10.53 4.31 17.66
CA ARG A 166 -10.65 5.62 18.33
C ARG A 166 -9.37 6.47 18.22
N HIS A 167 -8.24 5.78 18.22
CA HIS A 167 -6.92 6.40 18.18
C HIS A 167 -5.96 5.61 17.32
N SER A 168 -5.14 6.33 16.57
CA SER A 168 -4.22 5.74 15.60
C SER A 168 -3.15 4.83 16.23
N GLY A 169 -2.79 5.05 17.50
CA GLY A 169 -1.89 4.20 18.27
C GLY A 169 -2.38 2.75 18.46
N GLU A 170 -3.68 2.51 18.31
CA GLU A 170 -4.29 1.18 18.36
C GLU A 170 -4.23 0.43 17.02
N TYR A 171 -3.89 1.13 15.93
CA TYR A 171 -3.95 0.61 14.56
C TYR A 171 -3.25 -0.75 14.44
N ALA A 172 -1.95 -0.80 14.82
CA ALA A 172 -1.14 -2.02 14.74
C ALA A 172 -1.72 -3.21 15.54
N ARG A 173 -2.35 -2.95 16.69
CA ARG A 173 -3.01 -3.99 17.49
C ARG A 173 -4.23 -4.55 16.77
N VAL A 174 -5.06 -3.68 16.20
CA VAL A 174 -6.32 -4.06 15.52
C VAL A 174 -6.05 -4.80 14.21
N ILE A 175 -4.98 -4.45 13.50
CA ILE A 175 -4.61 -5.12 12.23
C ILE A 175 -3.68 -6.32 12.41
N GLY A 176 -3.19 -6.60 13.63
CA GLY A 176 -2.32 -7.74 13.92
C GLY A 176 -0.91 -7.62 13.33
N VAL A 177 -0.41 -6.39 13.12
CA VAL A 177 0.94 -6.15 12.59
C VAL A 177 1.88 -5.82 13.73
N ALA A 178 3.07 -6.44 13.73
CA ALA A 178 4.10 -6.17 14.73
C ALA A 178 4.52 -4.69 14.69
N LYS A 179 4.39 -3.99 15.82
CA LYS A 179 4.96 -2.65 15.98
C LYS A 179 6.48 -2.77 15.90
N SER A 180 7.10 -2.08 14.95
CA SER A 180 8.55 -1.91 14.93
C SER A 180 8.88 -0.44 15.12
N VAL A 181 9.65 -0.15 16.15
CA VAL A 181 10.28 1.15 16.30
C VAL A 181 11.68 0.99 15.73
N LEU A 182 11.86 1.30 14.44
CA LEU A 182 13.20 1.39 13.90
C LEU A 182 13.77 2.75 14.28
N GLY A 183 14.80 2.76 15.11
CA GLY A 183 15.53 3.99 15.41
C GLY A 183 16.20 4.55 14.14
N VAL A 184 16.57 5.84 14.17
CA VAL A 184 17.27 6.52 13.05
C VAL A 184 18.48 5.72 12.56
N ASN A 185 19.25 5.13 13.47
CA ASN A 185 20.41 4.30 13.15
C ASN A 185 20.05 2.99 12.42
N GLU A 186 18.92 2.37 12.74
CA GLU A 186 18.46 1.13 12.11
C GLU A 186 17.82 1.40 10.73
N LYS A 187 17.16 2.56 10.59
CA LYS A 187 16.68 3.11 9.32
C LYS A 187 17.86 3.39 8.38
N ASN A 188 18.91 4.06 8.86
CA ASN A 188 20.10 4.37 8.06
C ASN A 188 20.87 3.11 7.66
N LYS A 189 21.08 2.16 8.58
CA LYS A 189 21.68 0.84 8.25
C LYS A 189 20.87 0.08 7.21
N PHE A 190 19.56 0.26 7.18
CA PHE A 190 18.70 -0.36 6.19
C PHE A 190 18.74 0.31 4.82
N LEU A 191 18.65 1.64 4.78
CA LEU A 191 18.75 2.40 3.53
C LEU A 191 20.12 2.18 2.86
N ALA A 192 21.19 2.09 3.65
CA ALA A 192 22.53 1.74 3.19
C ALA A 192 22.60 0.32 2.60
N LYS A 193 21.92 -0.66 3.21
CA LYS A 193 21.85 -2.04 2.68
C LYS A 193 20.95 -2.22 1.47
N THR A 194 19.96 -1.35 1.28
CA THR A 194 19.00 -1.42 0.15
C THR A 194 19.40 -0.53 -1.02
N GLY A 195 20.57 0.10 -0.97
CA GLY A 195 21.06 0.99 -2.03
C GLY A 195 20.31 2.34 -2.11
N ARG A 196 19.47 2.66 -1.12
CA ARG A 196 18.64 3.88 -1.06
C ARG A 196 19.23 5.01 -0.22
N ALA A 197 20.45 4.86 0.28
CA ALA A 197 21.11 5.88 1.10
C ALA A 197 21.52 7.16 0.33
N LYS A 198 21.32 7.22 -0.98
CA LYS A 198 21.66 8.38 -1.82
C LYS A 198 20.53 8.70 -2.81
N GLN A 199 19.39 9.16 -2.30
CA GLN A 199 18.45 10.02 -3.02
C GLN A 199 17.87 11.04 -2.06
#